data_AF-A0A6B3H4I8-F1
#
_entry.id   AF-A0A6B3H4I8-F1
#
_cell.length_a   1.000
_cell.length_b   1.000
_cell.length_c   1.000
_cell.angle_alpha   90.00
_cell.angle_beta   90.00
_cell.angle_gamma   90.00
#
_symmetry.space_group_name_H-M   'P 1'
#
loop_
_entity.id
_entity.type
_entity.pdbx_description
1 polymer ?
#
loop_
_entity_poly.entity_id
_entity_poly.type
_entity_poly.pdbx_seq_one_letter_code
_entity_poly.pdbx_strand_id
1 'polypeptide(L)'
;SIYTFRGADVNGILEFPDTFRRADGTPAPVGVLTTSRRSGSELLAATRLLTRRMPLTRLPADTVRAHRELHAVREGGRVETYTYPTASTELENIADLLRRAHLEDG
;
A
#
# COMPACT_ATOMS: atom_id res chain seq x y z
N SER A 1 -4.12 -2.92 8.72
CA SER A 1 -3.48 -4.17 9.22
C SER A 1 -4.07 -5.35 8.46
N ILE A 2 -3.27 -6.35 8.09
CA ILE A 2 -3.75 -7.59 7.44
C ILE A 2 -3.88 -8.77 8.42
N TYR A 3 -3.58 -8.56 9.70
CA TYR A 3 -3.45 -9.61 10.72
C TYR A 3 -4.50 -9.55 11.83
N THR A 4 -5.63 -8.86 11.63
CA THR A 4 -6.69 -8.76 12.65
C THR A 4 -7.19 -10.13 13.11
N PHE A 5 -7.24 -11.11 12.21
CA PHE A 5 -7.61 -12.50 12.53
C PHE A 5 -6.62 -13.22 13.49
N ARG A 6 -5.42 -12.67 13.70
CA ARG A 6 -4.42 -13.14 14.67
C ARG A 6 -4.28 -12.22 15.88
N GLY A 7 -5.28 -11.37 16.13
CA GLY A 7 -5.28 -10.45 17.26
C GLY A 7 -4.48 -9.16 17.05
N ALA A 8 -4.07 -8.85 15.81
CA ALA A 8 -3.44 -7.55 15.55
C ALA A 8 -4.49 -6.44 15.71
N ASP A 9 -4.25 -5.55 16.67
CA ASP A 9 -5.08 -4.38 16.90
C ASP A 9 -4.52 -3.14 16.19
N VAL A 10 -5.33 -2.55 15.31
CA VAL A 10 -4.99 -1.29 14.63
C VAL A 10 -4.98 -0.11 15.60
N ASN A 11 -5.67 -0.22 16.74
CA ASN A 11 -5.73 0.85 17.73
C ASN A 11 -4.35 1.15 18.30
N GLY A 12 -3.47 0.14 18.42
CA GLY A 12 -2.12 0.34 18.95
C GLY A 12 -1.29 1.39 18.18
N ILE A 13 -1.49 1.52 16.86
CA ILE A 13 -0.84 2.60 16.09
C ILE A 13 -1.64 3.91 16.09
N LEU A 14 -2.97 3.83 16.14
CA LEU A 14 -3.84 5.02 16.13
C LEU A 14 -3.81 5.79 17.45
N GLU A 15 -3.64 5.10 18.58
CA GLU A 15 -3.61 5.65 19.94
C GLU A 15 -2.19 5.94 20.43
N PHE A 16 -1.17 5.62 19.62
CA PHE A 16 0.24 5.84 19.95
C PHE A 16 0.52 7.29 20.38
N PRO A 17 0.01 8.34 19.68
CA PRO A 17 0.25 9.73 20.10
C PRO A 17 -0.22 10.03 21.53
N ASP A 18 -1.36 9.46 21.93
CA ASP A 18 -1.97 9.72 23.24
C ASP A 18 -1.40 8.85 24.35
N THR A 19 -0.94 7.63 24.00
CA THR A 19 -0.34 6.68 24.95
C THR A 19 1.10 7.06 25.29
N PHE A 20 1.89 7.47 24.29
CA PHE A 20 3.30 7.80 24.44
C PHE A 20 3.51 9.31 24.31
N ARG A 21 3.02 10.05 25.31
CA ARG A 21 3.12 11.51 25.35
C ARG A 21 4.57 11.96 25.51
N ARG A 22 4.84 13.18 25.02
CA ARG A 22 6.11 13.87 25.24
C ARG A 22 6.24 14.26 26.72
N ALA A 23 7.45 14.62 27.12
CA ALA A 23 7.74 15.03 28.50
C ALA A 23 6.91 16.25 28.97
N ASP A 24 6.44 17.08 28.04
CA ASP A 24 5.57 18.23 28.29
C ASP A 24 4.07 17.88 28.39
N GLY A 25 3.73 16.59 28.27
CA GLY A 25 2.34 16.10 28.33
C GLY A 25 1.55 16.22 27.02
N THR A 26 2.14 16.76 25.95
CA THR A 26 1.51 16.82 24.63
C THR A 26 1.57 15.47 23.90
N PRO A 27 0.61 15.16 22.99
CA PRO A 27 0.66 13.94 22.20
C PRO A 27 1.92 13.83 21.34
N ALA A 28 2.37 12.60 21.05
CA ALA A 28 3.49 12.40 20.12
C ALA A 28 3.16 12.94 18.72
N PRO A 29 4.11 13.61 18.04
CA PRO A 29 3.87 14.12 16.70
C PRO A 29 3.68 12.99 15.69
N VAL A 30 2.77 13.17 14.74
CA VAL A 30 2.54 12.23 13.63
C VAL A 30 3.24 12.71 12.38
N GLY A 31 4.23 11.94 11.92
CA GLY A 31 4.92 12.18 10.66
C GLY A 31 4.31 11.34 9.52
N VAL A 32 3.98 11.97 8.40
CA VAL A 32 3.47 11.28 7.20
C VAL A 32 4.58 11.16 6.16
N LEU A 33 4.88 9.93 5.74
CA LEU A 33 5.82 9.66 4.66
C LEU A 33 5.08 9.65 3.32
N THR A 34 5.41 10.59 2.44
CA THR A 34 4.69 10.83 1.19
C THR A 34 5.41 10.31 -0.05
N THR A 35 6.58 9.69 0.09
CA THR A 35 7.43 9.30 -1.06
C THR A 35 7.53 7.79 -1.22
N SER A 36 7.04 7.26 -2.33
CA SER A 36 7.29 5.88 -2.79
C SER A 36 8.63 5.79 -3.51
N ARG A 37 9.55 5.03 -2.92
CA ARG A 37 10.89 4.76 -3.49
C ARG A 37 10.99 3.43 -4.24
N ARG A 38 10.00 2.55 -4.07
CA ARG A 38 9.97 1.20 -4.63
C ARG A 38 9.14 1.14 -5.91
N SER A 39 7.86 1.48 -5.81
CA SER A 39 6.93 1.39 -6.93
C SER A 39 7.09 2.58 -7.87
N GLY A 40 7.10 2.30 -9.18
CA GLY A 40 7.00 3.31 -10.22
C GLY A 40 5.63 4.01 -10.23
N SER A 41 5.54 5.15 -10.91
CA SER A 41 4.35 6.02 -10.95
C SER A 41 3.06 5.28 -11.34
N GLU A 42 3.09 4.44 -12.37
CA GLU A 42 1.92 3.67 -12.83
C GLU A 42 1.46 2.62 -11.81
N LEU A 43 2.40 1.87 -11.22
CA LEU A 43 2.09 0.90 -10.17
C LEU A 43 1.50 1.61 -8.94
N LEU A 44 2.10 2.74 -8.54
CA LEU A 44 1.64 3.51 -7.39
C LEU A 44 0.21 4.01 -7.63
N ALA A 45 -0.08 4.56 -8.81
CA ALA A 45 -1.40 5.05 -9.20
C ALA A 45 -2.49 3.96 -9.04
N ALA A 46 -2.23 2.74 -9.52
CA ALA A 46 -3.14 1.61 -9.35
C ALA A 46 -3.45 1.33 -7.87
N THR A 47 -2.44 1.34 -6.99
CA THR A 47 -2.67 1.15 -5.53
C THR A 47 -3.46 2.32 -4.92
N ARG A 48 -3.29 3.56 -5.43
CA ARG A 48 -4.02 4.73 -4.94
C ARG A 48 -5.51 4.62 -5.26
N LEU A 49 -5.89 4.05 -6.40
CA LEU A 49 -7.29 3.81 -6.75
C LEU A 49 -7.99 2.87 -5.76
N LEU A 50 -7.31 1.80 -5.33
CA LEU A 50 -7.84 0.86 -4.35
C LEU A 50 -7.96 1.49 -2.96
N THR A 51 -6.89 2.15 -2.50
CA THR A 51 -6.83 2.71 -1.14
C THR A 51 -7.78 3.89 -0.91
N ARG A 52 -8.19 4.61 -1.97
CA ARG A 52 -9.26 5.63 -1.89
C ARG A 52 -10.58 5.07 -1.37
N ARG A 53 -10.88 3.80 -1.66
CA ARG A 53 -12.11 3.12 -1.25
C ARG A 53 -12.04 2.55 0.18
N MET A 54 -10.84 2.47 0.76
CA MET A 54 -10.63 1.89 2.09
C MET A 54 -10.80 2.96 3.16
N PRO A 55 -11.67 2.77 4.17
CA PRO A 55 -11.83 3.73 5.24
C PRO A 55 -10.57 3.81 6.12
N LEU A 56 -10.17 5.04 6.45
CA LEU A 56 -9.11 5.36 7.41
C LEU A 56 -9.73 6.34 8.41
N THR A 57 -10.24 5.79 9.51
CA THR A 57 -10.93 6.56 10.56
C THR A 57 -9.97 6.93 11.68
N ARG A 58 -10.33 7.94 12.48
CA ARG A 58 -9.64 8.36 13.73
C ARG A 58 -8.29 9.05 13.59
N LEU A 59 -7.77 9.22 12.38
CA LEU A 59 -6.66 10.14 12.13
C LEU A 59 -7.19 11.52 11.71
N PRO A 60 -6.47 12.62 12.01
CA PRO A 60 -6.78 13.94 11.49
C PRO A 60 -6.89 13.92 9.96
N ALA A 61 -7.85 14.68 9.41
CA ALA A 61 -8.14 14.69 7.98
C ALA A 61 -6.93 15.05 7.12
N ASP A 62 -6.11 16.01 7.58
CA ASP A 62 -4.87 16.41 6.90
C ASP A 62 -3.85 15.27 6.83
N THR A 63 -3.68 14.52 7.92
CA THR A 63 -2.81 13.34 7.98
C THR A 63 -3.28 12.27 6.99
N VAL A 64 -4.58 12.01 6.94
CA VAL A 64 -5.17 11.03 6.00
C VAL A 64 -4.97 11.47 4.56
N ARG A 65 -5.20 12.76 4.26
CA ARG A 65 -5.00 13.33 2.92
C ARG A 65 -3.53 13.22 2.50
N ALA A 66 -2.59 13.68 3.32
CA ALA A 66 -1.16 13.57 3.04
C ALA A 66 -0.73 12.11 2.84
N HIS A 67 -1.23 11.17 3.65
CA HIS A 67 -0.93 9.74 3.51
C HIS A 67 -1.52 9.13 2.23
N ARG A 68 -2.60 9.72 1.68
CA ARG A 68 -3.20 9.26 0.42
C ARG A 68 -2.51 9.87 -0.81
N GLU A 69 -1.84 11.01 -0.65
CA GLU A 69 -1.11 11.75 -1.70
C GLU A 69 0.37 11.31 -1.81
N LEU A 70 0.61 9.98 -1.84
CA LEU A 70 1.97 9.46 -2.11
C LEU A 70 2.40 9.80 -3.54
N HIS A 71 3.65 10.25 -3.72
CA HIS A 71 4.30 10.44 -5.02
C HIS A 71 5.41 9.40 -5.23
N ALA A 72 5.59 8.94 -6.47
CA ALA A 72 6.69 8.06 -6.85
C ALA A 72 7.93 8.89 -7.20
N VAL A 73 9.12 8.36 -6.89
CA VAL A 73 10.40 8.92 -7.40
C VAL A 73 10.89 8.18 -8.64
N ARG A 74 10.28 7.04 -8.96
CA ARG A 74 10.57 6.23 -10.14
C ARG A 74 9.39 6.37 -11.08
N GLU A 75 9.67 6.55 -12.36
CA GLU A 75 8.64 6.53 -13.39
C GLU A 75 8.31 5.11 -13.85
N GLY A 76 7.12 4.94 -14.43
CA GLY A 76 6.73 3.74 -15.16
C GLY A 76 6.24 2.58 -14.29
N GLY A 77 6.36 1.39 -14.88
CA GLY A 77 5.67 0.18 -14.44
C GLY A 77 4.38 -0.07 -15.25
N ARG A 78 3.83 -1.27 -15.12
CA ARG A 78 2.61 -1.69 -15.82
C ARG A 78 1.79 -2.59 -14.91
N VAL A 79 0.48 -2.41 -14.92
CA VAL A 79 -0.47 -3.31 -14.26
C VAL A 79 -1.38 -3.90 -15.32
N GLU A 80 -1.46 -5.22 -15.35
CA GLU A 80 -2.35 -5.97 -16.22
C GLU A 80 -3.18 -6.94 -15.40
N THR A 81 -4.39 -7.18 -15.86
CA THR A 81 -5.31 -8.14 -15.27
C THR A 81 -5.73 -9.10 -16.37
N TYR A 82 -5.62 -10.39 -16.08
CA TYR A 82 -6.06 -11.46 -16.95
C TYR A 82 -7.10 -12.30 -16.22
N THR A 83 -8.08 -12.82 -16.95
CA THR A 83 -9.11 -13.72 -16.42
C THR A 83 -9.07 -15.04 -17.16
N TYR A 84 -9.30 -16.13 -16.43
CA TYR A 84 -9.20 -17.49 -16.95
C TYR A 84 -10.43 -18.30 -16.56
N PRO A 85 -10.93 -19.18 -17.44
CA PRO A 85 -12.08 -20.02 -17.12
C PRO A 85 -11.76 -21.13 -16.13
N THR A 86 -10.48 -21.48 -15.95
CA THR A 86 -10.04 -22.56 -15.04
C THR A 86 -8.72 -22.21 -14.35
N ALA A 87 -8.49 -22.80 -13.16
CA ALA A 87 -7.21 -22.66 -12.45
C ALA A 87 -6.01 -23.23 -13.24
N SER A 88 -6.22 -24.28 -14.03
CA SER A 88 -5.17 -24.84 -14.88
C SER A 88 -4.73 -23.87 -15.98
N THR A 89 -5.68 -23.22 -16.65
CA THR A 89 -5.36 -22.22 -17.69
C THR A 89 -4.71 -20.95 -17.10
N GLU A 90 -5.11 -20.55 -15.89
CA GLU A 90 -4.42 -19.49 -15.14
C GLU A 90 -2.96 -19.85 -14.84
N LEU A 91 -2.72 -21.06 -14.31
CA LEU A 91 -1.37 -21.54 -13.97
C LEU A 91 -0.46 -21.60 -15.21
N GLU A 92 -0.97 -22.12 -16.33
CA GLU A 92 -0.24 -22.18 -17.60
C GLU A 92 0.17 -20.78 -18.05
N ASN A 93 -0.73 -19.80 -17.98
CA ASN A 93 -0.40 -18.43 -18.33
C ASN A 93 0.62 -17.80 -17.38
N ILE A 94 0.53 -18.03 -16.06
CA ILE A 94 1.53 -17.52 -15.11
C ILE A 94 2.92 -18.09 -15.44
N ALA A 95 3.01 -19.39 -15.71
CA ALA A 95 4.26 -20.02 -16.09
C ALA A 95 4.83 -19.42 -17.39
N ASP A 96 3.99 -19.17 -18.39
CA ASP A 96 4.41 -18.56 -19.65
C ASP A 96 4.85 -17.10 -19.48
N LEU A 97 4.15 -16.30 -18.68
CA LEU A 97 4.57 -14.92 -18.35
C LEU A 97 5.95 -14.89 -17.70
N LEU A 98 6.20 -15.76 -16.72
CA LEU A 98 7.51 -15.86 -16.07
C LEU A 98 8.61 -16.31 -17.04
N ARG A 99 8.30 -17.28 -17.91
CA ARG A 99 9.22 -17.76 -18.94
C ARG A 99 9.60 -16.66 -19.93
N ARG A 100 8.63 -15.90 -20.45
CA ARG A 100 8.89 -14.77 -21.37
C ARG A 100 9.73 -13.69 -20.70
N ALA A 101 9.35 -13.27 -19.49
CA ALA A 101 10.12 -12.28 -18.73
C ALA A 101 11.58 -12.72 -18.52
N HIS A 102 11.81 -14.02 -18.24
CA HIS A 102 13.17 -14.54 -18.08
C HIS A 102 13.99 -14.53 -19.39
N LEU A 103 13.35 -14.74 -20.53
CA LEU A 103 14.04 -14.85 -21.83
C LEU A 103 14.17 -13.52 -22.57
N GLU A 104 13.24 -12.58 -22.36
CA GLU A 104 13.13 -11.31 -23.09
C GLU A 104 13.61 -10.12 -22.27
N ASP A 105 13.38 -10.13 -20.95
CA ASP A 105 13.75 -9.04 -20.03
C ASP A 105 14.98 -9.38 -19.15
N GLY A 106 15.58 -10.56 -19.37
CA GLY A 106 16.70 -11.13 -18.61
C GLY A 106 18.08 -10.74 -19.13
#